data_AF-A0AAN6Y917-F1
#
_entry.id   AF-A0AAN6Y917-F1
#
_cell.length_a   1.000
_cell.length_b   1.000
_cell.length_c   1.000
_cell.angle_alpha   90.00
_cell.angle_beta   90.00
_cell.angle_gamma   90.00
#
_symmetry.space_group_name_H-M   'P 1'
#
loop_
_entity.id
_entity.type
_entity.pdbx_description
1 polymer ?
#
loop_
_entity_poly.entity_id
_entity_poly.type
_entity_poly.pdbx_seq_one_letter_code
_entity_poly.pdbx_strand_id
1 'polypeptide(L)'
;MFEDTGLLKALPEYHRHRTLQSVADTNFSIGIAKYLLKGGVLVNYKRSGSHNTALRYAAKRDTADAAKFMKFLLLCGANSGNTGKRKIGDQKGAKNISKHLGMSWDELVAETAKQREQVLSQKDLSPDEVIEQLASLV
;
A
#
# COMPACT_ATOMS: atom_id res chain seq x y z
N MET A 1 3.18 1.54 19.51
CA MET A 1 2.86 0.25 18.87
C MET A 1 1.33 0.13 18.91
N PHE A 2 0.64 -0.04 17.77
CA PHE A 2 -0.81 -0.22 17.80
C PHE A 2 -1.11 -1.65 18.21
N GLU A 3 -1.66 -1.85 19.41
CA GLU A 3 -2.04 -3.16 19.95
C GLU A 3 -3.22 -3.75 19.17
N ASP A 4 -3.32 -5.08 19.11
CA ASP A 4 -4.51 -5.74 18.54
C ASP A 4 -5.72 -5.57 19.46
N THR A 5 -6.34 -4.40 19.33
CA THR A 5 -7.52 -3.98 20.10
C THR A 5 -8.79 -4.74 19.71
N GLY A 6 -8.74 -5.64 18.72
CA GLY A 6 -9.94 -6.30 18.17
C GLY A 6 -10.91 -5.36 17.44
N LEU A 7 -10.59 -4.06 17.36
CA LEU A 7 -11.43 -3.03 16.72
C LEU A 7 -11.76 -3.37 15.27
N LEU A 8 -10.82 -4.00 14.55
CA LEU A 8 -11.08 -4.41 13.18
C LEU A 8 -12.15 -5.49 13.11
N LYS A 9 -12.16 -6.48 14.00
CA LYS A 9 -13.14 -7.57 14.00
C LYS A 9 -14.55 -7.08 14.31
N ALA A 10 -14.69 -5.99 15.08
CA ALA A 10 -15.96 -5.36 15.42
C ALA A 10 -16.60 -4.57 14.27
N LEU A 11 -15.81 -4.16 13.26
CA LEU A 11 -16.33 -3.45 12.09
C LEU A 11 -16.97 -4.42 11.08
N PRO A 12 -18.08 -4.03 10.41
CA PRO A 12 -18.61 -4.77 9.28
C PRO A 12 -17.52 -4.95 8.21
N GLU A 13 -17.49 -6.11 7.55
CA GLU A 13 -16.47 -6.48 6.57
C GLU A 13 -16.23 -5.39 5.51
N TYR A 14 -17.31 -4.79 5.02
CA TYR A 14 -17.26 -3.66 4.09
C TYR A 14 -16.46 -2.46 4.63
N HIS A 15 -16.68 -2.07 5.88
CA HIS A 15 -15.99 -0.94 6.49
C HIS A 15 -14.53 -1.26 6.77
N ARG A 16 -14.21 -2.50 7.17
CA ARG A 16 -12.83 -2.96 7.41
C ARG A 16 -11.93 -2.70 6.22
N HIS A 17 -12.39 -3.02 5.02
CA HIS A 17 -11.54 -2.86 3.84
C HIS A 17 -11.47 -1.42 3.30
N ARG A 18 -12.44 -0.58 3.66
CA ARG A 18 -12.45 0.84 3.31
C ARG A 18 -11.53 1.69 4.19
N THR A 19 -11.17 1.23 5.39
CA THR A 19 -10.28 1.98 6.29
C THR A 19 -8.91 2.25 5.65
N LEU A 20 -8.33 1.27 4.92
CA LEU A 20 -7.04 1.46 4.24
C LEU A 20 -7.10 2.53 3.15
N GLN A 21 -8.23 2.62 2.43
CA GLN A 21 -8.46 3.71 1.47
C GLN A 21 -8.58 5.06 2.18
N SER A 22 -9.18 5.10 3.37
CA SER A 22 -9.34 6.33 4.16
C SER A 22 -7.99 6.83 4.69
N VAL A 23 -7.11 5.93 5.14
CA VAL A 23 -5.72 6.26 5.49
C VAL A 23 -4.98 6.85 4.29
N ALA A 24 -5.14 6.22 3.12
CA ALA A 24 -4.55 6.67 1.87
C ALA A 24 -5.12 8.00 1.33
N ASP A 25 -6.28 8.47 1.82
CA ASP A 25 -6.86 9.75 1.40
C ASP A 25 -6.56 10.89 2.39
N THR A 26 -6.24 10.55 3.65
CA THR A 26 -6.12 11.51 4.75
C THR A 26 -4.69 11.78 5.18
N ASN A 27 -3.92 10.75 5.55
CA ASN A 27 -2.65 10.95 6.27
C ASN A 27 -1.47 10.06 5.85
N PHE A 28 -1.67 9.04 4.99
CA PHE A 28 -0.59 8.15 4.52
C PHE A 28 0.19 7.46 5.65
N SER A 29 -0.43 7.23 6.81
CA SER A 29 0.24 6.62 7.95
C SER A 29 0.56 5.15 7.69
N ILE A 30 1.84 4.85 7.50
CA ILE A 30 2.36 3.48 7.34
C ILE A 30 2.05 2.65 8.58
N GLY A 31 2.16 3.24 9.79
CA GLY A 31 1.86 2.53 11.04
C GLY A 31 0.41 2.06 11.13
N ILE A 32 -0.55 2.90 10.73
CA ILE A 32 -1.96 2.51 10.68
C ILE A 32 -2.19 1.50 9.56
N ALA A 33 -1.67 1.72 8.35
CA ALA A 33 -1.84 0.78 7.25
C ALA A 33 -1.26 -0.60 7.55
N LYS A 34 -0.11 -0.66 8.21
CA LYS A 34 0.51 -1.89 8.70
C LYS A 34 -0.41 -2.64 9.67
N TYR A 35 -0.96 -1.94 10.66
CA TYR A 35 -1.94 -2.52 11.59
C TYR A 35 -3.16 -3.09 10.85
N LEU A 36 -3.68 -2.35 9.87
CA LEU A 36 -4.81 -2.80 9.04
C LEU A 36 -4.49 -4.07 8.23
N LEU A 37 -3.32 -4.11 7.59
CA LEU A 37 -2.90 -5.24 6.76
C LEU A 37 -2.68 -6.51 7.59
N LYS A 38 -2.07 -6.40 8.78
CA LYS A 38 -1.97 -7.51 9.74
C LYS A 38 -3.34 -8.03 10.18
N GLY A 39 -4.30 -7.13 10.36
CA GLY A 39 -5.69 -7.46 10.63
C GLY A 39 -6.46 -8.09 9.46
N GLY A 40 -5.79 -8.44 8.35
CA GLY A 40 -6.40 -9.11 7.19
C GLY A 40 -7.11 -8.17 6.21
N VAL A 41 -6.87 -6.86 6.28
CA VAL A 41 -7.42 -5.93 5.28
C VAL A 41 -6.78 -6.17 3.92
N LEU A 42 -7.61 -6.36 2.89
CA LEU A 42 -7.15 -6.54 1.51
C LEU A 42 -6.52 -5.26 0.95
N VAL A 43 -5.21 -5.31 0.64
CA VAL A 43 -4.44 -4.19 0.04
C VAL A 43 -5.05 -3.67 -1.27
N ASN A 44 -5.63 -4.58 -2.06
CA ASN A 44 -6.24 -4.29 -3.36
C ASN A 44 -7.75 -4.08 -3.31
N TYR A 45 -8.32 -3.88 -2.11
CA TYR A 45 -9.75 -3.64 -1.98
C TYR A 45 -10.20 -2.42 -2.82
N LYS A 46 -11.29 -2.62 -3.55
CA LYS A 46 -12.02 -1.59 -4.28
C LYS A 46 -13.51 -1.79 -4.07
N ARG A 47 -14.24 -0.69 -3.91
CA ARG A 47 -15.70 -0.72 -3.90
C ARG A 47 -16.21 -1.14 -5.28
N SER A 48 -17.29 -1.94 -5.33
CA SER A 48 -17.96 -2.24 -6.61
C SER A 48 -18.26 -0.96 -7.38
N GLY A 49 -17.95 -0.94 -8.68
CA GLY A 49 -18.06 0.23 -9.55
C GLY A 49 -16.99 1.32 -9.35
N SER A 50 -16.04 1.17 -8.41
CA SER A 50 -14.92 2.09 -8.22
C SER A 50 -13.60 1.51 -8.70
N HIS A 51 -12.75 2.37 -9.25
CA HIS A 51 -11.35 2.05 -9.58
C HIS A 51 -10.37 2.54 -8.51
N ASN A 52 -10.86 3.10 -7.40
CA ASN A 52 -10.00 3.65 -6.36
C ASN A 52 -9.59 2.56 -5.36
N THR A 53 -8.34 2.10 -5.49
CA THR A 53 -7.61 1.37 -4.44
C THR A 53 -6.87 2.35 -3.53
N ALA A 54 -6.35 1.88 -2.40
CA ALA A 54 -5.47 2.68 -1.54
C ALA A 54 -4.28 3.26 -2.32
N LEU A 55 -3.65 2.44 -3.18
CA LEU A 55 -2.55 2.88 -4.03
C LEU A 55 -2.95 4.03 -4.96
N ARG A 56 -4.16 3.97 -5.54
CA ARG A 56 -4.65 5.04 -6.42
C ARG A 56 -4.96 6.33 -5.68
N TYR A 57 -5.40 6.28 -4.42
CA TYR A 57 -5.57 7.49 -3.60
C TYR A 57 -4.22 8.16 -3.33
N ALA A 58 -3.22 7.36 -2.90
CA ALA A 58 -1.87 7.85 -2.67
C ALA A 58 -1.24 8.45 -3.95
N ALA A 59 -1.41 7.80 -5.10
CA ALA A 59 -0.86 8.25 -6.37
C ALA A 59 -1.42 9.60 -6.86
N LYS A 60 -2.56 10.08 -6.35
CA LYS A 60 -3.08 11.42 -6.68
C LYS A 60 -2.28 12.54 -6.02
N ARG A 61 -1.46 12.23 -5.00
CA ARG A 61 -0.87 13.21 -4.08
C ARG A 61 0.64 13.25 -4.29
N ASP A 62 1.14 14.45 -4.58
CA ASP A 62 2.56 14.72 -4.81
C ASP A 62 3.21 15.20 -3.51
N THR A 63 3.46 14.27 -2.60
CA THR A 63 4.05 14.52 -1.27
C THR A 63 4.97 13.37 -0.89
N ALA A 64 5.99 13.64 -0.07
CA ALA A 64 6.94 12.62 0.39
C ALA A 64 6.27 11.47 1.17
N ASP A 65 5.26 11.78 2.00
CA ASP A 65 4.55 10.75 2.75
C ASP A 65 3.71 9.85 1.83
N ALA A 66 2.99 10.43 0.87
CA ALA A 66 2.29 9.64 -0.14
C ALA A 66 3.25 8.79 -0.98
N ALA A 67 4.45 9.29 -1.28
CA ALA A 67 5.48 8.54 -1.98
C ALA A 67 5.96 7.30 -1.20
N LYS A 68 6.33 7.48 0.06
CA LYS A 68 6.68 6.38 0.98
C LYS A 68 5.52 5.39 1.12
N PHE A 69 4.31 5.90 1.27
CA PHE A 69 3.12 5.07 1.39
C PHE A 69 2.82 4.26 0.12
N MET A 70 3.05 4.82 -1.08
CA MET A 70 2.98 4.05 -2.33
C MET A 70 3.99 2.92 -2.37
N LYS A 71 5.26 3.17 -1.98
CA LYS A 71 6.29 2.14 -1.86
C LYS A 71 5.85 1.03 -0.92
N PHE A 72 5.34 1.38 0.26
CA PHE A 72 4.82 0.43 1.23
C PHE A 72 3.69 -0.44 0.66
N LEU A 73 2.69 0.17 0.02
CA LEU A 73 1.58 -0.57 -0.57
C LEU A 73 2.05 -1.54 -1.67
N LEU A 74 2.99 -1.14 -2.52
CA LEU A 74 3.55 -1.99 -3.57
C LEU A 74 4.31 -3.20 -2.98
N LEU A 75 5.11 -2.97 -1.93
CA LEU A 75 5.76 -4.03 -1.16
C LEU A 75 4.74 -5.01 -0.58
N CYS A 76 3.62 -4.52 -0.08
CA CYS A 76 2.52 -5.34 0.44
C CYS A 76 1.63 -5.99 -0.64
N GLY A 77 1.97 -5.89 -1.94
CA GLY A 77 1.22 -6.56 -3.00
C GLY A 77 0.17 -5.72 -3.71
N ALA A 78 0.20 -4.39 -3.56
CA ALA A 78 -0.72 -3.53 -4.30
C ALA A 78 -0.49 -3.64 -5.82
N ASN A 79 -1.57 -3.72 -6.58
CA ASN A 79 -1.54 -3.76 -8.03
C ASN A 79 -1.19 -2.37 -8.56
N SER A 80 -0.06 -2.24 -9.25
CA SER A 80 0.40 -0.99 -9.88
C SER A 80 -0.54 -0.47 -10.98
N GLY A 81 -1.50 -1.28 -11.45
CA GLY A 81 -2.54 -0.83 -12.37
C GLY A 81 -1.99 -0.33 -13.71
N ASN A 82 -0.89 -0.94 -14.18
CA ASN A 82 -0.21 -0.57 -15.43
C ASN A 82 -1.05 -0.88 -16.70
N THR A 83 -2.20 -1.53 -16.54
CA THR A 83 -3.09 -1.92 -17.64
C THR A 83 -4.37 -1.04 -17.67
N GLY A 84 -4.75 -0.55 -18.87
CA GLY A 84 -5.98 0.22 -19.11
C GLY A 84 -5.80 1.74 -19.30
N LYS A 85 -6.91 2.44 -19.59
CA LYS A 85 -6.95 3.88 -19.97
C LYS A 85 -6.60 4.88 -18.84
N ARG A 86 -6.48 4.44 -17.59
CA ARG A 86 -6.26 5.31 -16.42
C ARG A 86 -5.25 4.69 -15.46
N LYS A 87 -4.00 4.58 -15.91
CA LYS A 87 -2.90 3.96 -15.18
C LYS A 87 -2.59 4.74 -13.89
N ILE A 88 -2.09 4.04 -12.88
CA ILE A 88 -1.67 4.68 -11.62
C ILE A 88 -0.42 5.52 -11.86
N GLY A 89 0.51 5.04 -12.70
CA GLY A 89 1.69 5.81 -13.13
C GLY A 89 1.38 7.16 -13.76
N ASP A 90 0.18 7.35 -14.32
CA ASP A 90 -0.24 8.63 -14.90
C ASP A 90 -0.76 9.64 -13.87
N GLN A 91 -1.00 9.22 -12.61
CA GLN A 91 -1.46 10.13 -11.56
C GLN A 91 -0.32 11.08 -11.14
N LYS A 92 -0.68 12.30 -10.72
CA LYS A 92 0.27 13.37 -10.40
C LYS A 92 1.40 12.93 -9.45
N GLY A 93 1.05 12.24 -8.36
CA GLY A 93 2.01 11.77 -7.37
C GLY A 93 2.94 10.68 -7.91
N ALA A 94 2.42 9.77 -8.72
CA ALA A 94 3.24 8.73 -9.36
C ALA A 94 4.20 9.30 -10.41
N LYS A 95 3.77 10.28 -11.21
CA LYS A 95 4.65 10.98 -12.16
C LYS A 95 5.79 11.73 -11.48
N ASN A 96 5.52 12.30 -10.31
CA ASN A 96 6.49 13.08 -9.55
C ASN A 96 7.22 12.24 -8.49
N ILE A 97 7.10 10.91 -8.53
CA ILE A 97 7.66 10.04 -7.50
C ILE A 97 9.19 10.13 -7.41
N SER A 98 9.86 10.39 -8.53
CA SER A 98 11.32 10.58 -8.59
C SER A 98 11.80 11.76 -7.77
N LYS A 99 10.98 12.80 -7.58
CA LYS A 99 11.30 13.94 -6.71
C LYS A 99 11.46 13.52 -5.25
N HIS A 100 10.73 12.49 -4.82
CA HIS A 100 10.67 12.09 -3.41
C HIS A 100 11.50 10.84 -3.11
N LEU A 101 11.61 9.91 -4.06
CA LEU A 101 12.30 8.62 -3.88
C LEU A 101 13.55 8.45 -4.75
N GLY A 102 13.88 9.42 -5.61
CA GLY A 102 15.05 9.35 -6.48
C GLY A 102 14.97 8.31 -7.61
N MET A 103 13.79 7.74 -7.86
CA MET A 103 13.54 6.72 -8.90
C MET A 103 12.21 6.96 -9.59
N SER A 104 12.08 6.51 -10.83
CA SER A 104 10.84 6.56 -11.61
C SER A 104 9.77 5.60 -11.06
N TRP A 105 8.52 5.77 -11.53
CA TRP A 105 7.42 4.89 -11.16
C TRP A 105 7.67 3.43 -11.55
N ASP A 106 8.21 3.18 -12.75
CA ASP A 106 8.46 1.82 -13.22
C ASP A 106 9.60 1.15 -12.46
N GLU A 107 10.67 1.90 -12.14
CA GLU A 107 11.75 1.43 -11.25
C GLU A 107 11.21 1.09 -9.86
N LEU A 108 10.35 1.93 -9.29
CA LEU A 108 9.72 1.67 -8.00
C LEU A 108 8.89 0.37 -8.02
N VAL A 109 8.08 0.15 -9.07
CA VAL A 109 7.27 -1.06 -9.21
C VAL A 109 8.13 -2.30 -9.37
N ALA A 110 9.20 -2.23 -10.17
CA ALA A 110 10.13 -3.34 -10.36
C ALA A 110 10.90 -3.68 -9.08
N GLU A 111 11.46 -2.67 -8.40
CA GLU A 111 12.25 -2.84 -7.19
C GLU A 111 11.40 -3.40 -6.04
N THR A 112 10.20 -2.86 -5.82
CA THR A 112 9.30 -3.37 -4.77
C THR A 112 8.80 -4.79 -5.05
N ALA A 113 8.59 -5.16 -6.32
CA ALA A 113 8.25 -6.54 -6.68
C ALA A 113 9.39 -7.51 -6.34
N LYS A 114 10.64 -7.13 -6.67
CA LYS A 114 11.85 -7.90 -6.34
C LYS A 114 12.06 -8.03 -4.84
N GLN A 115 11.95 -6.93 -4.10
CA GLN A 115 12.09 -6.93 -2.63
C GLN A 115 11.03 -7.81 -1.97
N ARG A 116 9.78 -7.72 -2.43
CA ARG A 116 8.69 -8.57 -1.93
C ARG A 116 8.98 -10.06 -2.19
N GLU A 117 9.43 -10.41 -3.38
CA GLU A 117 9.78 -11.80 -3.72
C GLU A 117 10.93 -12.33 -2.85
N GLN A 118 11.94 -11.51 -2.56
CA GLN A 118 13.04 -11.88 -1.66
C GLN A 118 12.54 -12.16 -0.24
N VAL A 119 11.65 -11.31 0.30
CA VAL A 119 11.06 -11.51 1.64
C VAL A 119 10.20 -12.77 1.66
N LEU A 120 9.34 -12.98 0.65
CA LEU A 120 8.48 -14.16 0.56
C LEU A 120 9.26 -15.47 0.35
N SER A 121 10.49 -15.41 -0.15
CA SER A 121 11.36 -16.58 -0.33
C SER A 121 12.06 -17.02 0.95
N GLN A 122 12.04 -16.19 2.00
CA GLN A 122 12.54 -16.59 3.32
C GLN A 122 11.61 -17.63 3.93
N LYS A 123 12.14 -18.83 4.19
CA LYS A 123 11.37 -19.90 4.85
C LYS A 123 10.99 -19.48 6.28
N ASP A 124 9.83 -19.93 6.73
CA ASP A 124 9.36 -19.87 8.12
C ASP A 124 8.86 -18.51 8.65
N LEU A 125 8.62 -17.49 7.81
CA LEU A 125 7.94 -16.27 8.27
C LEU A 125 6.42 -16.43 8.31
N SER A 126 5.83 -16.02 9.42
CA SER A 126 4.39 -15.77 9.51
C SER A 126 3.99 -14.56 8.65
N PRO A 127 2.70 -14.45 8.22
CA PRO A 127 2.22 -13.30 7.47
C PRO A 127 2.46 -11.94 8.16
N ASP A 128 2.43 -11.93 9.50
CA ASP A 128 2.67 -10.70 10.28
C ASP A 128 4.14 -10.28 10.24
N GLU A 129 5.07 -11.24 10.29
CA GLU A 129 6.51 -10.99 10.18
C GLU A 129 6.89 -10.51 8.77
N VAL A 130 6.24 -11.05 7.74
CA VAL A 130 6.39 -10.55 6.37
C VAL A 130 6.00 -9.07 6.30
N ILE A 131 4.86 -8.68 6.87
CA ILE A 131 4.40 -7.27 6.88
C ILE A 131 5.36 -6.39 7.70
N GLU A 132 5.89 -6.89 8.82
CA GLU A 132 6.91 -6.19 9.61
C GLU A 132 8.18 -5.90 8.80
N GLN A 133 8.73 -6.92 8.13
CA GLN A 133 9.93 -6.76 7.31
C GLN A 133 9.69 -5.81 6.14
N LEU A 134 8.57 -5.96 5.42
CA LEU A 134 8.23 -5.07 4.31
C LEU A 134 8.04 -3.62 4.76
N ALA A 135 7.49 -3.38 5.95
CA ALA A 135 7.37 -2.04 6.52
C ALA A 135 8.72 -1.41 6.87
N SER A 136 9.75 -2.21 7.18
CA SER A 136 11.10 -1.71 7.49
C SER A 136 11.90 -1.24 6.27
N LEU A 137 11.41 -1.55 5.05
CA LEU A 137 12.05 -1.19 3.78
C LEU A 137 11.64 0.21 3.28
N VAL A 138 10.81 0.95 4.01
CA VAL A 138 10.17 2.21 3.58
C VAL A 138 10.56 3.37 4.49
#